data_AF-A0A6L6JFI7-F1
#
_entry.id   AF-A0A6L6JFI7-F1
#
_cell.length_a   1.000
_cell.length_b   1.000
_cell.length_c   1.000
_cell.angle_alpha   90.00
_cell.angle_beta   90.00
_cell.angle_gamma   90.00
#
_symmetry.space_group_name_H-M   'P 1'
#
loop_
_entity.id
_entity.type
_entity.pdbx_description
1 polymer ?
#
loop_
_entity_poly.entity_id
_entity_poly.type
_entity_poly.pdbx_seq_one_letter_code
_entity_poly.pdbx_strand_id
1 'polypeptide(L)'
;MARGAPAFDAAVPILSQLLKAEMAEREVRSIAYHMKAVRFPAYKDLSGFDFSASEINEATVRQLHRCEFMDGAQNVVLIGGPGTGKTHAATAL
;
A
#
# COMPACT_ATOMS: atom_id res chain seq x y z
N MET A 1 28.68 11.64 36.35
CA MET A 1 27.94 10.39 36.02
C MET A 1 26.59 10.46 36.71
N ALA A 2 25.56 10.93 36.00
CA ALA A 2 24.21 11.02 36.54
C ALA A 2 23.59 9.62 36.55
N ARG A 3 23.37 9.06 37.74
CA ARG A 3 22.54 7.85 37.90
C ARG A 3 21.12 8.26 37.53
N GLY A 4 20.61 7.75 36.40
CA GLY A 4 19.19 7.86 36.05
C GLY A 4 18.35 7.32 37.22
N ALA A 5 17.26 8.00 37.55
CA ALA A 5 16.38 7.54 38.61
C ALA A 5 15.83 6.16 38.23
N PRO A 6 15.82 5.16 39.13
CA PRO A 6 15.36 3.80 38.80
C PRO A 6 13.92 3.72 38.26
N ALA A 7 13.09 4.71 38.57
CA ALA A 7 11.76 4.87 37.99
C ALA A 7 11.78 5.22 36.49
N PHE A 8 12.78 5.99 36.04
CA PHE A 8 12.97 6.32 34.63
C PHE A 8 13.36 5.07 33.84
N ASP A 9 14.33 4.30 34.32
CA ASP A 9 14.78 3.07 33.65
C ASP A 9 13.67 2.02 33.58
N ALA A 10 12.79 1.96 34.59
CA ALA A 10 11.60 1.12 34.60
C ALA A 10 10.49 1.60 33.64
N ALA A 11 10.39 2.90 33.37
CA ALA A 11 9.38 3.48 32.49
C ALA A 11 9.74 3.37 31.00
N VAL A 12 11.04 3.34 30.66
CA VAL A 12 11.52 3.29 29.26
C VAL A 12 10.94 2.11 28.46
N PRO A 13 10.91 0.85 28.95
CA PRO A 13 10.31 -0.27 28.22
C PRO A 13 8.81 -0.08 27.97
N ILE A 14 8.08 0.43 28.98
CA ILE A 14 6.63 0.66 28.90
C ILE A 14 6.33 1.72 27.84
N LEU A 15 7.03 2.85 27.88
CA LEU A 15 6.87 3.92 26.89
C LEU A 15 7.25 3.43 25.48
N SER A 16 8.31 2.63 25.36
CA SER A 16 8.69 2.03 24.07
C SER A 16 7.60 1.15 23.49
N GLN A 17 6.94 0.33 24.31
CA GLN A 17 5.82 -0.50 23.87
C GLN A 17 4.60 0.33 23.46
N LEU A 18 4.25 1.35 24.24
CA LEU A 18 3.13 2.24 23.93
C LEU A 18 3.36 3.02 22.63
N LEU A 19 4.57 3.51 22.40
CA LEU A 19 4.92 4.21 21.15
C LEU A 19 4.87 3.28 19.94
N LYS A 20 5.38 2.04 20.06
CA LYS A 20 5.25 1.04 18.99
C LYS A 20 3.79 0.72 18.67
N ALA A 21 2.95 0.60 19.70
CA ALA A 21 1.53 0.35 19.53
C ALA A 21 0.82 1.53 18.84
N GLU A 22 1.11 2.78 19.23
CA GLU A 22 0.56 3.96 18.55
C GLU A 22 0.98 3.98 17.08
N MET A 23 2.27 3.74 16.80
CA MET A 23 2.79 3.82 15.43
C MET A 23 2.06 2.83 14.52
N ALA A 24 1.88 1.59 15.00
CA ALA A 24 1.12 0.57 14.28
C ALA A 24 -0.34 1.01 14.05
N GLU A 25 -1.00 1.57 15.07
CA GLU A 25 -2.38 2.02 14.95
C GLU A 25 -2.53 3.22 14.00
N ARG A 26 -1.57 4.14 14.01
CA ARG A 26 -1.49 5.28 13.10
C ARG A 26 -1.33 4.82 11.66
N GLU A 27 -0.49 3.81 11.41
CA GLU A 27 -0.32 3.22 10.08
C GLU A 27 -1.62 2.59 9.57
N VAL A 28 -2.30 1.81 10.41
CA VAL A 28 -3.61 1.23 10.09
C VAL A 28 -4.66 2.30 9.78
N ARG A 29 -4.74 3.38 10.59
CA ARG A 29 -5.67 4.49 10.34
C ARG A 29 -5.34 5.23 9.05
N SER A 30 -4.05 5.44 8.75
CA SER A 30 -3.60 6.08 7.51
C SER A 30 -4.04 5.28 6.28
N ILE A 31 -3.83 3.96 6.29
CA ILE A 31 -4.26 3.07 5.21
C ILE A 31 -5.79 3.12 5.05
N ALA A 32 -6.53 2.99 6.15
CA ALA A 32 -8.00 3.03 6.12
C ALA A 32 -8.54 4.38 5.58
N TYR A 33 -7.89 5.48 5.94
CA TYR A 33 -8.23 6.81 5.45
C TYR A 33 -8.00 6.93 3.93
N HIS A 34 -6.81 6.55 3.44
CA HIS A 34 -6.51 6.56 2.01
C HIS A 34 -7.49 5.69 1.24
N MET A 35 -7.75 4.46 1.70
CA MET A 35 -8.72 3.56 1.06
C MET A 35 -10.13 4.18 0.95
N LYS A 36 -10.57 4.90 1.99
CA LYS A 36 -11.86 5.61 1.97
C LYS A 36 -11.87 6.82 1.04
N ALA A 37 -10.73 7.51 0.90
CA ALA A 37 -10.58 8.69 0.07
C ALA A 37 -10.59 8.37 -1.43
N VAL A 38 -10.03 7.22 -1.83
CA VAL A 38 -9.83 6.88 -3.25
C VAL A 38 -11.15 6.62 -4.00
N ARG A 39 -12.29 6.45 -3.29
CA ARG A 39 -13.65 6.41 -3.86
C ARG A 39 -13.79 5.49 -5.10
N PHE A 40 -13.02 4.40 -5.14
CA PHE A 40 -13.14 3.45 -6.25
C PHE A 40 -14.56 2.84 -6.25
N PRO A 41 -15.23 2.77 -7.41
CA PRO A 41 -16.60 2.26 -7.51
C PRO A 41 -16.72 0.77 -7.16
N ALA A 42 -15.62 0.01 -7.20
CA ALA A 42 -15.52 -1.35 -6.68
C ALA A 42 -14.07 -1.60 -6.23
N TYR A 43 -13.88 -2.34 -5.13
CA TYR A 43 -12.57 -2.87 -4.77
C TYR A 43 -12.18 -3.91 -5.83
N LYS A 44 -11.08 -3.64 -6.53
CA LYS A 44 -10.57 -4.51 -7.58
C LYS A 44 -9.13 -4.82 -7.27
N ASP A 45 -8.83 -6.09 -7.04
CA ASP A 45 -7.47 -6.58 -6.92
C ASP A 45 -7.07 -7.32 -8.21
N LEU A 46 -5.78 -7.64 -8.31
CA LEU A 46 -5.28 -8.45 -9.42
C LEU A 46 -5.68 -9.92 -9.32
N SER A 47 -6.06 -10.43 -8.13
CA SER A 47 -6.53 -11.81 -7.99
C SER A 47 -7.89 -12.05 -8.66
N GLY A 48 -8.74 -11.04 -8.72
CA GLY A 48 -10.02 -11.05 -9.42
C GLY A 48 -9.92 -10.58 -10.88
N PHE A 49 -8.71 -10.36 -11.41
CA PHE A 49 -8.53 -9.96 -12.81
C PHE A 49 -8.33 -11.19 -13.70
N ASP A 50 -9.27 -11.38 -14.64
CA ASP A 50 -9.14 -12.43 -15.65
C ASP A 50 -8.26 -11.96 -16.81
N PHE A 51 -6.98 -12.32 -16.74
CA PHE A 51 -6.00 -12.05 -17.79
C PHE A 51 -6.29 -12.81 -19.08
N SER A 52 -7.04 -13.92 -19.05
CA SER A 52 -7.41 -14.68 -20.26
C SER A 52 -8.47 -13.96 -21.10
N ALA A 53 -9.30 -13.13 -20.45
CA ALA A 53 -10.30 -12.30 -21.08
C ALA A 53 -9.78 -10.88 -21.42
N SER A 54 -8.47 -10.64 -21.33
CA SER A 54 -7.86 -9.33 -21.55
C SER A 54 -6.65 -9.41 -22.47
N GLU A 55 -6.46 -8.38 -23.30
CA GLU A 55 -5.26 -8.24 -24.15
C GLU A 55 -4.07 -7.61 -23.39
N ILE A 56 -4.23 -7.28 -22.10
CA ILE A 56 -3.16 -6.68 -21.31
C ILE A 56 -2.07 -7.71 -20.99
N ASN A 57 -0.81 -7.28 -21.06
CA ASN A 57 0.32 -8.16 -20.76
C ASN A 57 0.40 -8.45 -19.25
N GLU A 58 0.05 -9.68 -18.86
CA GLU A 58 0.05 -10.13 -17.47
C GLU A 58 1.40 -9.97 -16.78
N ALA A 59 2.50 -10.33 -17.44
CA ALA A 59 3.84 -10.24 -16.86
C ALA A 59 4.20 -8.80 -16.51
N THR A 60 3.82 -7.85 -17.36
CA THR A 60 4.02 -6.41 -17.12
C THR A 60 3.18 -5.91 -15.95
N VAL A 61 1.91 -6.30 -15.87
CA VAL A 61 1.03 -5.92 -14.75
C VAL A 61 1.56 -6.48 -13.42
N ARG A 62 2.03 -7.73 -13.40
CA ARG A 62 2.64 -8.33 -12.20
C ARG A 62 3.95 -7.67 -11.81
N GLN A 63 4.71 -7.12 -12.76
CA GLN A 63 5.88 -6.30 -12.48
C GLN A 63 5.49 -4.96 -11.87
N LEU A 64 4.50 -4.27 -12.44
CA LEU A 64 4.00 -3.01 -11.91
C LEU A 64 3.43 -3.16 -10.49
N HIS A 65 2.80 -4.30 -10.17
CA HIS A 65 2.28 -4.59 -8.83
C HIS A 65 3.35 -4.65 -7.73
N ARG A 66 4.63 -4.78 -8.08
CA ARG A 66 5.73 -4.66 -7.11
C ARG A 66 6.05 -3.21 -6.75
N CYS A 67 5.48 -2.26 -7.47
CA CYS A 67 5.61 -0.82 -7.29
C CYS A 67 7.05 -0.25 -7.30
N GLU A 68 8.03 -1.01 -7.80
CA GLU A 68 9.44 -0.57 -7.98
C GLU A 68 9.55 0.67 -8.88
N PHE A 69 8.57 0.90 -9.75
CA PHE A 69 8.51 2.10 -10.60
C PHE A 69 8.33 3.39 -9.78
N MET A 70 7.79 3.31 -8.56
CA MET A 70 7.65 4.46 -7.67
C MET A 70 9.01 4.97 -7.18
N ASP A 71 9.92 4.05 -6.84
CA ASP A 71 11.27 4.37 -6.37
C ASP A 71 12.07 5.13 -7.44
N GLY A 72 11.86 4.75 -8.71
CA GLY A 72 12.46 5.40 -9.86
C GLY A 72 11.71 6.63 -10.38
N ALA A 73 10.61 7.03 -9.75
CA ALA A 73 9.70 8.08 -10.22
C ALA A 73 9.29 7.92 -11.70
N GLN A 74 9.04 6.67 -12.11
CA GLN A 74 8.68 6.33 -13.47
C GLN A 74 7.18 6.47 -13.70
N ASN A 75 6.80 7.05 -14.83
CA ASN A 75 5.40 7.19 -15.21
C ASN A 75 4.87 5.90 -15.85
N VAL A 76 3.69 5.46 -15.40
CA VAL A 76 2.98 4.32 -15.98
C VAL A 76 1.81 4.82 -16.81
N VAL A 77 1.76 4.44 -18.08
CA VAL A 77 0.68 4.81 -19.01
C VAL A 77 0.04 3.55 -19.58
N LEU A 78 -1.26 3.35 -19.33
CA LEU A 78 -2.02 2.23 -19.87
C LEU A 78 -2.73 2.64 -21.16
N ILE A 79 -2.36 2.03 -22.29
CA ILE A 79 -2.89 2.35 -23.64
C ILE A 79 -3.56 1.12 -24.25
N GLY A 80 -4.69 1.29 -24.93
CA GLY A 80 -5.40 0.21 -25.63
C GLY A 80 -6.88 0.48 -25.85
N GLY A 81 -7.54 -0.34 -26.67
CA GLY A 81 -8.96 -0.22 -27.03
C GLY A 81 -9.92 -0.36 -25.84
N PRO A 82 -11.20 0.01 -25.96
CA PRO A 82 -12.20 -0.21 -24.90
C PRO A 82 -12.27 -1.69 -24.48
N GLY A 83 -12.50 -1.97 -23.19
CA GLY A 83 -12.64 -3.34 -22.69
C GLY A 83 -11.34 -4.12 -22.44
N THR A 84 -10.17 -3.60 -22.80
CA THR A 84 -8.88 -4.31 -22.63
C THR A 84 -8.35 -4.36 -21.17
N GLY A 85 -9.21 -4.22 -20.16
CA GLY A 85 -8.81 -4.39 -18.75
C GLY A 85 -8.03 -3.24 -18.08
N LYS A 86 -7.66 -2.18 -18.82
CA LYS A 86 -6.87 -1.03 -18.31
C LYS A 86 -7.41 -0.40 -17.03
N THR A 87 -8.72 -0.13 -16.97
CA THR A 87 -9.34 0.48 -15.78
C THR A 87 -9.27 -0.44 -14.57
N HIS A 88 -9.40 -1.76 -14.77
CA HIS A 88 -9.24 -2.72 -13.69
C HIS A 88 -7.79 -2.75 -13.22
N ALA A 89 -6.83 -2.86 -14.13
CA ALA A 89 -5.40 -2.84 -13.81
C ALA A 89 -5.02 -1.56 -13.06
N ALA A 90 -5.48 -0.39 -13.49
CA ALA A 90 -5.23 0.89 -12.80
C ALA A 90 -5.86 1.00 -11.40
N THR A 91 -6.93 0.25 -11.15
CA THR A 91 -7.59 0.24 -9.83
C THR A 91 -6.91 -0.77 -8.88
N ALA A 92 -6.30 -1.82 -9.46
CA ALA A 92 -5.69 -2.93 -8.74
C ALA A 92 -4.19 -2.77 -8.46
N LEU A 93 -3.54 -1.82 -9.14
CA LEU A 93 -2.17 -1.35 -8.88
C LEU A 93 -2.20 -0.23 -7.84
#